data_AF-M6F4J1-F1
#
_entry.id   AF-M6F4J1-F1
#
_cell.length_a   1.000
_cell.length_b   1.000
_cell.length_c   1.000
_cell.angle_alpha   90.00
_cell.angle_beta   90.00
_cell.angle_gamma   90.00
#
_symmetry.space_group_name_H-M   'P 1'
#
loop_
_entity.id
_entity.type
_entity.pdbx_description
1 polymer ?
#
loop_
_entity_poly.entity_id
_entity_poly.type
_entity_poly.pdbx_seq_one_letter_code
_entity_poly.pdbx_strand_id
1 'polypeptide(L)'
;MLSDNKKVQSSFIEWAKDGAIIILNQDNEHFPLIYHYMEKYSDRPMDFADASLISLSEIYGIKDILTLDSDFLFYKTKKGKALNIINPKMIKA
;
A
#
# COMPACT_ATOMS: atom_id res chain seq x y z
N MET A 1 10.07 -3.26 8.27
CA MET A 1 9.22 -2.51 9.22
C MET A 1 10.11 -1.68 10.13
N LEU A 2 9.63 -0.52 10.59
CA LEU A 2 10.38 0.36 11.51
C LEU A 2 10.97 -0.50 12.65
N SER A 3 12.27 -0.34 12.93
CA SER A 3 12.90 -1.05 14.04
C SER A 3 12.14 -0.81 15.35
N ASP A 4 12.21 -1.74 16.31
CA ASP A 4 11.66 -1.54 17.67
C ASP A 4 12.32 -0.39 18.44
N ASN A 5 13.34 0.24 17.85
CA ASN A 5 13.99 1.43 18.36
C ASN A 5 13.02 2.64 18.36
N LYS A 6 12.63 3.06 19.57
CA LYS A 6 11.74 4.21 19.78
C LYS A 6 12.25 5.52 19.19
N LYS A 7 13.57 5.74 19.17
CA LYS A 7 14.13 6.96 18.54
C LYS A 7 13.86 6.99 17.05
N VAL A 8 13.98 5.84 16.37
CA VAL A 8 13.70 5.73 14.94
C VAL A 8 12.22 5.96 14.66
N GLN A 9 11.34 5.37 15.47
CA GLN A 9 9.89 5.57 15.37
C GLN A 9 9.51 7.05 15.56
N SER A 10 10.02 7.71 16.62
CA SER A 10 9.78 9.14 16.86
C SER A 10 10.31 10.02 15.73
N SER A 11 11.52 9.76 15.24
CA SER A 11 12.12 10.53 14.14
C SER A 11 11.30 10.42 12.85
N PHE A 12 10.75 9.23 12.57
CA PHE A 12 9.86 9.03 11.43
C PHE A 12 8.57 9.86 11.55
N ILE A 13 7.98 9.91 12.75
CA ILE A 13 6.77 10.72 12.99
C ILE A 13 7.07 12.22 12.87
N GLU A 14 8.20 12.70 13.38
CA GLU A 14 8.62 14.11 13.22
C GLU A 14 8.82 14.45 11.74
N TRP A 15 9.53 13.59 11.01
CA TRP A 15 9.74 13.76 9.57
C TRP A 15 8.43 13.80 8.77
N ALA A 16 7.47 12.93 9.10
CA ALA A 16 6.14 12.94 8.49
C ALA A 16 5.36 14.22 8.83
N LYS A 17 5.39 14.64 10.11
CA LYS A 17 4.73 15.87 10.59
C LYS A 17 5.29 17.12 9.90
N ASP A 18 6.58 17.13 9.60
CA ASP A 18 7.26 18.24 8.94
C ASP A 18 7.06 18.26 7.41
N GLY A 19 6.13 17.43 6.88
CA GLY A 19 5.66 17.50 5.50
C GLY A 19 6.48 16.68 4.50
N ALA A 20 7.32 15.77 4.97
CA ALA A 20 8.14 14.96 4.06
C ALA A 20 7.37 13.87 3.30
N ILE A 21 6.15 13.55 3.75
CA ILE A 21 5.20 12.69 3.05
C ILE A 21 3.84 13.36 2.96
N ILE A 22 3.07 13.01 1.94
CA ILE A 22 1.67 13.39 1.80
C ILE A 22 0.81 12.24 2.30
N ILE A 23 -0.12 12.53 3.21
CA ILE A 23 -1.10 11.57 3.69
C ILE A 23 -2.34 11.69 2.81
N LEU A 24 -2.69 10.59 2.13
CA LEU A 24 -3.94 10.48 1.39
C LEU A 24 -5.02 9.94 2.34
N ASN A 25 -6.09 10.70 2.52
CA ASN A 25 -7.22 10.28 3.33
C ASN A 25 -8.08 9.26 2.58
N GLN A 26 -8.63 8.31 3.34
CA GLN A 26 -9.65 7.40 2.84
C GLN A 26 -10.97 7.62 3.58
N ASP A 27 -11.99 8.04 2.83
CA ASP A 27 -13.35 8.22 3.35
C ASP A 27 -14.24 7.01 3.06
N ASN A 28 -15.46 7.01 3.62
CA ASN A 28 -16.43 5.93 3.51
C ASN A 28 -16.74 5.50 2.06
N GLU A 29 -16.61 6.43 1.10
CA GLU A 29 -16.81 6.16 -0.33
C GLU A 29 -15.79 5.18 -0.93
N HIS A 30 -14.63 5.00 -0.30
CA HIS A 30 -13.60 4.08 -0.77
C HIS A 30 -13.81 2.63 -0.33
N PHE A 31 -14.57 2.39 0.75
CA PHE A 31 -14.78 1.06 1.33
C PHE A 31 -15.39 0.04 0.36
N PRO A 32 -16.33 0.39 -0.53
CA PRO A 32 -16.82 -0.55 -1.54
C PRO A 32 -15.70 -1.09 -2.45
N LEU A 33 -14.70 -0.26 -2.77
CA LEU A 33 -13.56 -0.69 -3.59
C LEU A 33 -12.58 -1.56 -2.79
N ILE A 34 -12.32 -1.19 -1.53
CA ILE A 34 -11.50 -1.98 -0.61
C ILE A 34 -12.11 -3.38 -0.42
N TYR A 35 -13.41 -3.44 -0.10
CA TYR A 35 -14.14 -4.69 0.08
C TYR A 35 -14.09 -5.55 -1.18
N HIS A 36 -14.28 -4.94 -2.36
CA HIS A 36 -14.15 -5.65 -3.63
C HIS A 36 -12.77 -6.32 -3.79
N TYR A 37 -11.69 -5.66 -3.40
CA TYR A 37 -10.35 -6.25 -3.49
C TYR A 37 -10.12 -7.38 -2.49
N MET A 38 -10.59 -7.22 -1.26
CA MET A 38 -10.53 -8.28 -0.25
C MET A 38 -11.29 -9.55 -0.71
N GLU A 39 -12.47 -9.40 -1.30
CA GLU A 39 -13.22 -10.52 -1.90
C GLU A 39 -12.50 -11.11 -3.12
N LYS A 40 -11.99 -10.26 -4.03
CA LYS A 40 -11.30 -10.70 -5.25
C LYS A 40 -10.04 -11.52 -4.95
N TYR A 41 -9.34 -11.19 -3.86
CA TYR A 41 -8.10 -11.84 -3.47
C TYR A 41 -8.26 -12.70 -2.20
N SER A 42 -9.48 -13.17 -1.90
CA SER A 42 -9.76 -14.01 -0.72
C SER A 42 -8.94 -15.30 -0.66
N ASP A 43 -8.53 -15.81 -1.82
CA ASP A 43 -7.70 -17.02 -1.94
C ASP A 43 -6.18 -16.74 -1.78
N ARG A 44 -5.82 -15.50 -1.44
CA ARG A 44 -4.45 -15.00 -1.27
C ARG A 44 -4.38 -14.15 0.00
N PRO A 45 -3.18 -13.86 0.55
CA PRO A 45 -3.03 -13.13 1.81
C PRO A 45 -3.28 -11.62 1.66
N MET A 46 -4.41 -11.20 1.08
CA MET A 46 -4.78 -9.78 1.05
C MET A 46 -5.46 -9.40 2.37
N ASP A 47 -4.91 -8.39 3.03
CA ASP A 47 -5.55 -7.75 4.18
C ASP A 47 -6.18 -6.39 3.82
N PHE A 48 -6.74 -5.73 4.85
CA PHE A 48 -7.33 -4.40 4.69
C PHE A 48 -6.31 -3.34 4.24
N ALA A 49 -5.06 -3.40 4.71
CA ALA A 49 -4.03 -2.44 4.35
C ALA A 49 -3.63 -2.59 2.86
N ASP A 50 -3.47 -3.82 2.39
CA ASP A 50 -3.15 -4.08 0.98
C ASP A 50 -4.28 -3.65 0.05
N ALA A 51 -5.51 -4.03 0.38
CA ALA A 51 -6.70 -3.63 -0.36
C ALA A 51 -6.86 -2.11 -0.39
N SER A 52 -6.50 -1.42 0.71
CA SER A 52 -6.49 0.04 0.79
C SER A 52 -5.48 0.68 -0.16
N LEU A 53 -4.26 0.14 -0.23
CA LEU A 53 -3.22 0.65 -1.14
C LEU A 53 -3.57 0.43 -2.62
N ILE A 54 -4.12 -0.74 -2.98
CA ILE A 54 -4.59 -0.99 -4.35
C ILE A 54 -5.77 -0.09 -4.71
N SER A 55 -6.68 0.16 -3.76
CA SER A 55 -7.81 1.08 -3.96
C SER A 55 -7.33 2.50 -4.21
N LEU A 56 -6.37 3.01 -3.41
CA LEU A 56 -5.77 4.33 -3.61
C LEU A 56 -5.07 4.45 -4.97
N SER A 57 -4.33 3.41 -5.37
CA SER A 57 -3.71 3.36 -6.70
C SER A 57 -4.74 3.50 -7.81
N GLU A 58 -5.88 2.82 -7.71
CA GLU A 58 -6.93 2.89 -8.71
C GLU A 58 -7.62 4.26 -8.77
N ILE A 59 -7.95 4.83 -7.61
CA ILE A 59 -8.64 6.12 -7.49
C ILE A 59 -7.76 7.26 -8.01
N TYR A 60 -6.51 7.31 -7.56
CA TYR A 60 -5.59 8.42 -7.84
C TYR A 60 -4.67 8.17 -9.04
N GLY A 61 -4.77 7.00 -9.68
CA GLY A 61 -3.94 6.65 -10.83
C GLY A 61 -2.46 6.47 -10.51
N ILE A 62 -2.12 6.18 -9.25
CA ILE A 62 -0.74 5.93 -8.80
C ILE A 62 -0.30 4.59 -9.35
N LYS A 63 0.81 4.56 -10.09
CA LYS A 63 1.29 3.35 -10.78
C LYS A 63 2.43 2.65 -10.07
N ASP A 64 3.10 3.36 -9.17
CA ASP A 64 4.32 2.90 -8.53
C ASP A 64 4.08 2.66 -7.04
N ILE A 65 4.68 1.62 -6.49
CA ILE A 65 4.60 1.28 -5.06
C ILE A 65 5.98 0.97 -4.51
N LEU A 66 6.30 1.52 -3.34
CA LEU A 66 7.44 1.11 -2.55
C LEU A 66 6.96 0.15 -1.47
N THR A 67 7.30 -1.13 -1.59
CA THR A 67 6.94 -2.17 -0.62
C THR A 67 8.04 -3.22 -0.53
N LEU A 68 8.10 -3.90 0.61
CA LEU A 68 8.91 -5.11 0.81
C LEU A 68 8.06 -6.39 0.70
N ASP A 69 6.75 -6.22 0.58
CA ASP A 69 5.79 -7.31 0.53
C ASP A 69 5.70 -7.87 -0.89
N SER A 70 5.92 -9.17 -1.02
CA SER A 70 5.91 -9.89 -2.30
C SER A 70 4.50 -10.07 -2.85
N ASP A 71 3.45 -9.94 -2.04
CA ASP A 71 2.07 -10.14 -2.47
C ASP A 71 1.63 -9.08 -3.51
N PHE A 72 2.22 -7.88 -3.46
CA PHE A 72 2.02 -6.84 -4.46
C PHE A 72 2.52 -7.18 -5.86
N LEU A 73 3.33 -8.24 -6.03
CA LEU A 73 3.66 -8.78 -7.35
C LEU A 73 2.44 -9.37 -8.06
N PHE A 74 1.42 -9.78 -7.31
CA PHE A 74 0.24 -10.46 -7.82
C PHE A 74 -1.01 -9.57 -7.91
N TYR A 75 -1.07 -8.52 -7.09
CA TYR A 75 -2.21 -7.63 -7.05
C TYR A 75 -2.31 -6.76 -8.30
N LYS A 76 -3.54 -6.60 -8.78
CA LYS A 76 -3.87 -5.88 -10.02
C LYS A 76 -5.12 -5.05 -9.80
N THR A 77 -5.08 -3.84 -10.32
CA THR A 77 -6.23 -2.94 -10.43
C THR A 77 -7.37 -3.58 -11.24
N LYS A 78 -8.58 -3.01 -11.22
CA LYS A 78 -9.74 -3.49 -12.03
C LYS A 78 -9.43 -3.51 -13.52
N LYS A 79 -8.54 -2.62 -13.98
CA LYS A 79 -8.05 -2.58 -15.36
C LYS A 79 -7.02 -3.69 -15.69
N GLY A 80 -6.77 -4.61 -14.76
CA GLY A 80 -5.82 -5.71 -14.91
C GLY A 80 -4.34 -5.30 -14.86
N LYS A 81 -4.04 -4.05 -14.48
CA LYS A 81 -2.67 -3.55 -14.39
C LYS A 81 -2.09 -3.78 -13.01
N ALA A 82 -0.91 -4.37 -12.95
CA ALA A 82 -0.09 -4.45 -11.75
C ALA A 82 0.58 -3.09 -11.48
N LEU A 83 1.00 -2.88 -10.23
CA LEU A 83 1.82 -1.72 -9.85
C LEU A 83 3.29 -1.99 -10.19
N ASN A 84 4.02 -0.93 -10.52
CA ASN A 84 5.47 -1.00 -10.67
C ASN A 84 6.10 -0.96 -9.27
N ILE A 85 6.81 -2.01 -8.90
CA ILE A 85 7.50 -2.03 -7.62
C ILE A 85 8.79 -1.21 -7.72
N ILE A 86 8.90 -0.21 -6.86
CA ILE A 86 10.11 0.60 -6.71
C ILE A 86 11.17 -0.26 -6.04
N ASN A 87 12.30 -0.45 -6.74
CA ASN A 87 13.43 -1.25 -6.28
C ASN A 87 13.04 -2.70 -5.90
N PRO A 88 12.63 -3.54 -6.87
CA PRO A 88 12.13 -4.89 -6.59
C PRO A 88 13.18 -5.82 -5.96
N LYS A 89 14.48 -5.46 -6.01
CA LYS A 89 15.56 -6.20 -5.35
C LYS A 89 15.44 -6.21 -3.82
N MET A 90 14.62 -5.33 -3.24
CA MET A 90 14.40 -5.29 -1.79
C MET A 90 13.36 -6.30 -1.30
N ILE A 91 12.53 -6.84 -2.20
CA ILE A 91 11.58 -7.90 -1.86
C ILE A 91 12.39 -9.17 -1.62
N LYS A 92 12.26 -9.74 -0.42
CA LYS A 92 12.87 -11.02 -0.08
C LYS A 92 11.94 -12.14 -0.53
N ALA A 93 12.50 -13.14 -1.20
CA ALA A 93 11.82 -14.38 -1.53
C ALA A 93 11.57 -15.23 -0.28
#